data_AF-A0A832MD56-F1
#
_entry.id   AF-A0A832MD56-F1
#
_cell.length_a   1.000
_cell.length_b   1.000
_cell.length_c   1.000
_cell.angle_alpha   90.00
_cell.angle_beta   90.00
_cell.angle_gamma   90.00
#
_symmetry.space_group_name_H-M   'P 1'
#
loop_
_entity.id
_entity.type
_entity.pdbx_description
1 polymer ?
#
loop_
_entity_poly.entity_id
_entity_poly.type
_entity_poly.pdbx_seq_one_letter_code
_entity_poly.pdbx_strand_id
1 'polypeptide(L)'
;MSEVAHPPRWFWTKRLAWGSALVVVGMVLFYAGWDVWLRVAVGREEEALRGMGVALTHGEVPTERVPSRAAVLYRDAAASLTMTLEEREQVFVYARRYGRETIDVSAPLAANGRALALMREASREEEMAWATTYPLSFTGPRVVTRELSTVACAAALHAHDRGMGAEAMAHFYDALRVERKPIGASVIWTLAWLMSVHQQTTVGQHLVQRADIGADPAMTRRVIAALLDEKPHENAMACLKGGWTDVLSEYDASGFYGATAFGRADRLATLRYVRGVTAAAAAGDAWASTQMAKRIEYPVTESRTVTTRLPRQVALMVLPAFSDSAMRLHLARAQRCVLAAAFAARLYEVEQGKLPATLEALVPAYLPAVPDDPFAPGQKVRYVNEANDPRVYSVGENFADDKGVGHAHRRAAGEMLRPWDEYNRPDLVMYLRLARAASTMPKRVE
;
A
#
# COMPACT_ATOMS: atom_id res chain seq x y z
N MET A 1 30.14 -70.06 -46.73
CA MET A 1 28.97 -69.22 -46.36
C MET A 1 28.77 -69.41 -44.86
N SER A 2 29.10 -68.41 -44.04
CA SER A 2 28.89 -68.47 -42.60
C SER A 2 27.40 -68.35 -42.30
N GLU A 3 26.83 -69.35 -41.62
CA GLU A 3 25.45 -69.30 -41.09
C GLU A 3 25.30 -68.06 -40.20
N VAL A 4 24.47 -67.12 -40.65
CA VAL A 4 24.09 -65.97 -39.82
C VAL A 4 23.06 -66.49 -38.82
N ALA A 5 23.48 -66.73 -37.58
CA ALA A 5 22.59 -67.14 -36.50
C ALA A 5 21.54 -66.05 -36.25
N HIS A 6 20.29 -66.31 -36.65
CA HIS A 6 19.19 -65.40 -36.35
C HIS A 6 18.90 -65.44 -34.84
N PRO A 7 18.83 -64.28 -34.16
CA PRO A 7 18.50 -64.26 -32.75
C PRO A 7 17.11 -64.88 -32.52
N PRO A 8 16.89 -65.59 -31.40
CA PRO A 8 15.62 -66.25 -31.12
C PRO A 8 14.47 -65.26 -31.19
N ARG A 9 13.28 -65.72 -31.62
CA ARG A 9 12.09 -64.90 -31.97
C ARG A 9 11.64 -63.87 -30.92
N TRP A 10 12.15 -63.95 -29.68
CA TRP A 10 11.83 -63.06 -28.55
C TRP A 10 13.03 -62.35 -27.93
N PHE A 11 14.22 -62.40 -28.57
CA PHE A 11 15.43 -61.79 -28.02
C PHE A 11 15.30 -60.27 -27.84
N TRP A 12 14.82 -59.57 -28.87
CA TRP A 12 14.68 -58.12 -28.86
C TRP A 12 13.54 -57.64 -27.99
N THR A 13 12.42 -58.38 -27.94
CA THR A 13 11.26 -58.04 -27.10
C THR A 13 11.57 -58.16 -25.60
N LYS A 14 12.33 -59.18 -25.18
CA LYS A 14 12.81 -59.30 -23.79
C LYS A 14 13.73 -58.15 -23.40
N ARG A 15 14.66 -57.75 -24.27
CA ARG A 15 15.57 -56.63 -24.00
C ARG A 15 14.83 -55.30 -23.94
N LEU A 16 13.85 -55.09 -24.83
CA LEU A 16 12.96 -53.91 -24.78
C LEU A 16 12.15 -53.89 -23.49
N ALA A 17 11.55 -55.00 -23.07
CA ALA A 17 10.80 -55.08 -21.82
C ALA A 17 11.65 -54.75 -20.59
N TRP A 18 12.87 -55.30 -20.51
CA TRP A 18 13.83 -54.95 -19.45
C TRP A 18 14.27 -53.48 -19.50
N GLY A 19 14.53 -52.96 -20.70
CA GLY A 19 14.85 -51.55 -20.91
C GLY A 19 13.73 -50.62 -20.43
N SER A 20 12.48 -50.91 -20.81
CA SER A 20 11.31 -50.16 -20.36
C SER A 20 11.11 -50.27 -18.85
N ALA A 21 11.28 -51.45 -18.25
CA ALA A 21 11.18 -51.64 -16.80
C ALA A 21 12.24 -50.81 -16.05
N LEU A 22 13.49 -50.79 -16.52
CA LEU A 22 14.56 -49.98 -15.94
C LEU A 22 14.28 -48.48 -16.07
N VAL A 23 13.74 -48.02 -17.20
CA VAL A 23 13.32 -46.63 -17.39
C VAL A 23 12.21 -46.27 -16.39
N VAL A 24 11.19 -47.13 -16.22
CA VAL A 24 10.11 -46.90 -15.27
C VAL A 24 10.64 -46.85 -13.83
N VAL A 25 11.51 -47.79 -13.43
CA VAL A 25 12.13 -47.78 -12.10
C VAL A 25 12.98 -46.51 -11.90
N GLY A 26 13.76 -46.12 -12.90
CA GLY A 26 14.54 -44.87 -12.87
C GLY A 26 13.67 -43.63 -12.70
N MET A 27 12.54 -43.56 -13.43
CA MET A 27 11.57 -42.47 -13.29
C MET A 27 10.93 -42.44 -11.89
N VAL A 28 10.57 -43.61 -11.33
CA VAL A 28 10.00 -43.71 -9.98
C VAL A 28 11.02 -43.26 -8.92
N LEU A 29 12.27 -43.71 -9.01
CA LEU A 29 13.33 -43.31 -8.09
C LEU A 29 13.65 -41.81 -8.21
N PHE A 30 13.70 -41.28 -9.44
CA PHE A 30 13.87 -39.86 -9.68
C PHE A 30 12.74 -39.05 -9.07
N TYR A 31 11.48 -39.45 -9.31
CA TYR A 31 10.30 -38.76 -8.75
C TYR A 31 10.29 -38.82 -7.22
N ALA A 32 10.62 -39.97 -6.62
CA ALA A 32 10.72 -40.11 -5.17
C ALA A 32 11.85 -39.23 -4.58
N GLY A 33 13.02 -39.21 -5.21
CA GLY A 33 14.14 -38.36 -4.80
C GLY A 33 13.82 -36.87 -4.92
N TRP A 34 13.20 -36.47 -6.03
CA TRP A 34 12.74 -35.11 -6.24
C TRP A 34 11.70 -34.70 -5.18
N ASP A 35 10.77 -35.58 -4.86
CA ASP A 35 9.74 -35.31 -3.86
C ASP A 35 10.30 -35.14 -2.43
N VAL A 36 11.28 -35.97 -2.06
CA VAL A 36 12.01 -35.82 -0.78
C VAL A 36 12.78 -34.50 -0.75
N TRP A 37 13.48 -34.17 -1.83
CA TRP A 37 14.20 -32.90 -1.94
C TRP A 37 13.27 -31.70 -1.79
N LEU A 38 12.10 -31.73 -2.45
CA LEU A 38 11.09 -30.68 -2.34
C LEU A 38 10.59 -30.49 -0.91
N ARG A 39 10.33 -31.58 -0.18
CA ARG A 39 9.90 -31.49 1.24
C ARG A 39 10.95 -30.82 2.11
N VAL A 40 12.23 -31.19 1.95
CA VAL A 40 13.33 -30.56 2.69
C VAL A 40 13.50 -29.10 2.29
N ALA A 41 13.42 -28.77 1.00
CA ALA A 41 13.55 -27.41 0.51
C ALA A 41 12.41 -26.50 1.01
N VAL A 42 11.17 -26.99 1.00
CA VAL A 42 10.01 -26.27 1.55
C VAL A 42 10.22 -26.00 3.05
N GLY A 43 10.60 -27.00 3.84
CA GLY A 43 10.83 -26.83 5.27
C GLY A 43 11.89 -25.77 5.60
N ARG A 44 12.99 -25.73 4.84
CA ARG A 44 14.03 -24.70 4.99
C ARG A 44 13.52 -23.29 4.72
N GLU A 45 12.68 -23.11 3.70
CA GLU A 45 12.11 -21.80 3.36
C GLU A 45 11.06 -21.37 4.39
N GLU A 46 10.26 -22.31 4.91
CA GLU A 46 9.32 -22.05 6.01
C GLU A 46 10.03 -21.60 7.28
N GLU A 47 11.11 -22.28 7.67
CA GLU A 47 11.95 -21.87 8.81
C GLU A 47 12.57 -20.48 8.60
N ALA A 48 13.06 -20.19 7.39
CA ALA A 48 13.61 -18.88 7.07
C ALA A 48 12.56 -17.77 7.20
N LEU A 49 11.33 -18.00 6.72
CA LEU A 49 10.23 -17.05 6.83
C LEU A 49 9.79 -16.83 8.28
N ARG A 50 9.70 -17.90 9.09
CA ARG A 50 9.46 -17.77 10.54
C ARG A 50 10.55 -16.98 11.24
N GLY A 51 11.81 -17.18 10.86
CA GLY A 51 12.95 -16.37 11.33
C GLY A 51 12.85 -14.88 10.99
N MET A 52 12.09 -14.53 9.94
CA MET A 52 11.77 -13.14 9.56
C MET A 52 10.47 -12.61 10.22
N GLY A 53 9.83 -13.41 11.09
CA GLY A 53 8.57 -13.07 11.76
C GLY A 53 7.32 -13.20 10.88
N VAL A 54 7.40 -13.94 9.77
CA VAL A 54 6.24 -14.22 8.91
C VAL A 54 5.48 -15.42 9.47
N ALA A 55 4.21 -15.22 9.81
CA ALA A 55 3.31 -16.30 10.15
C ALA A 55 2.95 -17.10 8.88
N LEU A 56 3.03 -18.43 8.94
CA LEU A 56 2.71 -19.31 7.82
C LEU A 56 1.29 -19.87 7.92
N THR A 57 0.71 -19.87 9.12
CA THR A 57 -0.67 -20.29 9.36
C THR A 57 -1.42 -19.24 10.20
N HIS A 58 -2.75 -19.18 10.07
CA HIS A 58 -3.56 -18.24 10.85
C HIS A 58 -3.41 -18.41 12.37
N GLY A 59 -3.07 -19.62 12.84
CA GLY A 59 -2.83 -19.89 14.27
C GLY A 59 -1.56 -19.23 14.82
N GLU A 60 -0.62 -18.85 13.95
CA GLU A 60 0.62 -18.17 14.33
C GLU A 60 0.44 -16.63 14.43
N VAL A 61 -0.67 -16.07 13.94
CA VAL A 61 -0.93 -14.62 13.99
C VAL A 61 -1.40 -14.23 15.41
N PRO A 62 -0.71 -13.29 16.09
CA PRO A 62 -1.14 -12.81 17.40
C PRO A 62 -2.57 -12.27 17.36
N THR A 63 -3.44 -12.80 18.22
CA THR A 63 -4.83 -12.35 18.32
C THR A 63 -5.01 -11.49 19.56
N GLU A 64 -5.28 -10.20 19.33
CA GLU A 64 -5.74 -9.31 20.39
C GLU A 64 -7.22 -9.62 20.66
N ARG A 65 -7.53 -10.08 21.88
CA ARG A 65 -8.85 -10.65 22.19
C ARG A 65 -9.91 -9.61 22.57
N VAL A 66 -9.51 -8.40 22.95
CA VAL A 66 -10.42 -7.35 23.41
C VAL A 66 -10.20 -6.08 22.57
N PRO A 67 -11.24 -5.56 21.87
CA PRO A 67 -11.09 -4.34 21.09
C PRO A 67 -10.97 -3.14 22.05
N SER A 68 -10.13 -2.17 21.70
CA SER A 68 -10.11 -0.89 22.42
C SER A 68 -11.44 -0.15 22.22
N ARG A 69 -11.73 0.80 23.12
CA ARG A 69 -12.90 1.68 22.99
C ARG A 69 -12.93 2.39 21.64
N ALA A 70 -11.79 2.87 21.16
CA ALA A 70 -11.68 3.50 19.84
C ALA A 70 -12.14 2.58 18.71
N ALA A 71 -11.73 1.30 18.74
CA ALA A 71 -12.16 0.32 17.74
C ALA A 71 -13.67 0.03 17.79
N VAL A 72 -14.25 -0.01 19.00
CA VAL A 72 -15.71 -0.11 19.16
C VAL A 72 -16.41 1.11 18.56
N LEU A 73 -15.95 2.33 18.87
CA LEU A 73 -16.52 3.56 18.34
C LEU A 73 -16.43 3.66 16.82
N TYR A 74 -15.29 3.28 16.22
CA TYR A 74 -15.17 3.26 14.75
C TYR A 74 -16.07 2.20 14.11
N ARG A 75 -16.22 1.03 14.73
CA ARG A 75 -17.19 0.02 14.27
C ARG A 75 -18.63 0.55 14.32
N ASP A 76 -18.99 1.23 15.41
CA ASP A 76 -20.33 1.78 15.58
C ASP A 76 -20.56 2.97 14.64
N ALA A 77 -19.54 3.79 14.38
CA ALA A 77 -19.57 4.85 13.37
C ALA A 77 -19.88 4.28 11.99
N ALA A 78 -19.23 3.18 11.63
CA ALA A 78 -19.45 2.48 10.38
C ALA A 78 -20.86 1.92 10.24
N ALA A 79 -21.35 1.28 11.30
CA ALA A 79 -22.71 0.74 11.34
C ALA A 79 -23.77 1.85 11.23
N SER A 80 -23.40 3.08 11.59
CA SER A 80 -24.27 4.25 11.45
C SER A 80 -24.19 4.95 10.09
N LEU A 81 -23.39 4.45 9.13
CA LEU A 81 -23.37 5.00 7.78
C LEU A 81 -24.65 4.61 7.01
N THR A 82 -25.40 5.61 6.54
CA THR A 82 -26.70 5.43 5.87
C THR A 82 -26.72 5.98 4.44
N MET A 83 -25.62 5.80 3.70
CA MET A 83 -25.54 6.24 2.30
C MET A 83 -25.95 5.14 1.32
N THR A 84 -26.78 5.52 0.34
CA THR A 84 -27.04 4.77 -0.89
C THR A 84 -25.75 4.61 -1.71
N LEU A 85 -25.74 3.70 -2.69
CA LEU A 85 -24.57 3.49 -3.56
C LEU A 85 -24.21 4.77 -4.35
N GLU A 86 -25.22 5.51 -4.82
CA GLU A 86 -25.04 6.76 -5.54
C GLU A 86 -24.42 7.84 -4.65
N GLU A 87 -24.93 8.02 -3.42
CA GLU A 87 -24.37 8.98 -2.47
C GLU A 87 -22.93 8.62 -2.08
N ARG A 88 -22.60 7.33 -1.93
CA ARG A 88 -21.22 6.87 -1.70
C ARG A 88 -20.31 7.26 -2.86
N GLU A 89 -20.77 7.08 -4.09
CA GLU A 89 -20.01 7.46 -5.28
C GLU A 89 -19.82 8.98 -5.34
N GLN A 90 -20.87 9.78 -5.08
CA GLN A 90 -20.79 11.24 -5.04
C GLN A 90 -19.77 11.72 -4.01
N VAL A 91 -19.83 11.21 -2.77
CA VAL A 91 -18.87 11.57 -1.70
C VAL A 91 -17.44 11.17 -2.07
N PHE A 92 -17.26 9.99 -2.66
CA PHE A 92 -15.95 9.51 -3.12
C PHE A 92 -15.38 10.39 -4.25
N VAL A 93 -16.20 10.71 -5.27
CA VAL A 93 -15.80 11.54 -6.40
C VAL A 93 -15.53 12.97 -5.94
N TYR A 94 -16.36 13.53 -5.06
CA TYR A 94 -16.15 14.86 -4.49
C TYR A 94 -14.78 14.95 -3.80
N ALA A 95 -14.45 14.01 -2.91
CA ALA A 95 -13.17 14.03 -2.22
C ALA A 95 -11.96 13.82 -3.17
N ARG A 96 -12.13 12.98 -4.20
CA ARG A 96 -11.04 12.62 -5.14
C ARG A 96 -10.82 13.67 -6.24
N ARG A 97 -11.88 14.34 -6.68
CA ARG A 97 -11.87 15.32 -7.79
C ARG A 97 -12.17 16.73 -7.31
N TYR A 98 -11.96 16.99 -6.02
CA TYR A 98 -12.21 18.28 -5.41
C TYR A 98 -11.56 19.43 -6.21
N GLY A 99 -12.36 20.48 -6.45
CA GLY A 99 -11.96 21.63 -7.26
C GLY A 99 -11.95 21.42 -8.77
N ARG A 100 -12.32 20.24 -9.28
CA ARG A 100 -12.55 19.99 -10.73
C ARG A 100 -14.03 19.90 -11.09
N GLU A 101 -14.84 19.40 -10.17
CA GLU A 101 -16.27 19.17 -10.36
C GLU A 101 -17.03 19.75 -9.17
N THR A 102 -18.19 20.35 -9.43
CA THR A 102 -19.10 20.83 -8.39
C THR A 102 -20.07 19.70 -8.06
N ILE A 103 -19.86 19.06 -6.91
CA ILE A 103 -20.70 17.97 -6.41
C ILE A 103 -21.25 18.40 -5.07
N ASP A 104 -22.57 18.40 -4.92
CA ASP A 104 -23.20 18.69 -3.63
C ASP A 104 -23.20 17.44 -2.74
N VAL A 105 -22.40 17.49 -1.68
CA VAL A 105 -22.30 16.43 -0.67
C VAL A 105 -23.00 16.81 0.64
N SER A 106 -23.70 17.95 0.69
CA SER A 106 -24.30 18.46 1.93
C SER A 106 -25.32 17.50 2.54
N ALA A 107 -26.26 16.99 1.74
CA ALA A 107 -27.27 16.03 2.20
C ALA A 107 -26.65 14.68 2.64
N PRO A 108 -25.78 14.03 1.85
CA PRO A 108 -25.07 12.83 2.29
C PRO A 108 -24.29 13.03 3.60
N LEU A 109 -23.55 14.13 3.74
CA LEU A 109 -22.78 14.40 4.97
C LEU A 109 -23.69 14.66 6.17
N ALA A 110 -24.78 15.41 5.99
CA ALA A 110 -25.76 15.68 7.05
C ALA A 110 -26.43 14.39 7.55
N ALA A 111 -26.81 13.49 6.64
CA ALA A 111 -27.38 12.19 6.98
C ALA A 111 -26.42 11.31 7.81
N ASN A 112 -25.11 11.52 7.66
CA ASN A 112 -24.07 10.74 8.33
C ASN A 112 -23.39 11.49 9.49
N GLY A 113 -24.03 12.54 10.03
CA GLY A 113 -23.50 13.32 11.16
C GLY A 113 -23.21 12.48 12.41
N ARG A 114 -24.00 11.42 12.66
CA ARG A 114 -23.74 10.48 13.76
C ARG A 114 -22.43 9.71 13.57
N ALA A 115 -22.14 9.25 12.36
CA ALA A 115 -20.90 8.56 12.05
C ALA A 115 -19.70 9.48 12.29
N LEU A 116 -19.77 10.73 11.80
CA LEU A 116 -18.74 11.74 12.01
C LEU A 116 -18.53 12.06 13.50
N ALA A 117 -19.59 12.14 14.30
CA ALA A 117 -19.49 12.36 15.74
C ALA A 117 -18.82 11.19 16.47
N LEU A 118 -19.17 9.95 16.12
CA LEU A 118 -18.53 8.76 16.69
C LEU A 118 -17.05 8.65 16.28
N MET A 119 -16.70 9.01 15.04
CA MET A 119 -15.31 9.10 14.58
C MET A 119 -14.52 10.15 15.38
N ARG A 120 -15.13 11.31 15.64
CA ARG A 120 -14.54 12.38 16.45
C ARG A 120 -14.27 11.93 17.87
N GLU A 121 -15.18 11.16 18.47
CA GLU A 121 -14.97 10.59 19.79
C GLU A 121 -13.83 9.57 19.76
N ALA A 122 -13.85 8.65 18.79
CA ALA A 122 -12.81 7.64 18.62
C ALA A 122 -11.41 8.23 18.40
N SER A 123 -11.32 9.35 17.67
CA SER A 123 -10.03 9.98 17.34
C SER A 123 -9.32 10.60 18.55
N ARG A 124 -10.04 10.83 19.66
CA ARG A 124 -9.52 11.33 20.93
C ARG A 124 -8.89 10.25 21.81
N GLU A 125 -9.27 8.99 21.63
CA GLU A 125 -8.74 7.86 22.39
C GLU A 125 -7.29 7.57 21.99
N GLU A 126 -6.36 7.39 22.93
CA GLU A 126 -4.95 7.17 22.60
C GLU A 126 -4.70 5.77 22.00
N GLU A 127 -5.42 4.76 22.48
CA GLU A 127 -5.25 3.37 22.08
C GLU A 127 -6.26 2.92 21.02
N MET A 128 -5.72 2.43 19.90
CA MET A 128 -6.49 1.81 18.83
C MET A 128 -6.08 0.35 18.72
N ALA A 129 -6.96 -0.57 19.09
CA ALA A 129 -6.74 -2.01 19.02
C ALA A 129 -8.00 -2.71 18.51
N TRP A 130 -7.91 -3.32 17.34
CA TRP A 130 -9.01 -4.11 16.81
C TRP A 130 -8.93 -5.54 17.33
N ALA A 131 -9.99 -6.02 17.96
CA ALA A 131 -10.17 -7.46 18.12
C ALA A 131 -10.77 -8.00 16.83
N THR A 132 -9.97 -8.66 15.99
CA THR A 132 -10.41 -9.78 15.13
C THR A 132 -9.29 -10.28 14.20
N THR A 133 -9.26 -11.60 14.07
CA THR A 133 -8.70 -12.37 12.95
C THR A 133 -9.87 -12.77 12.05
N TYR A 134 -10.04 -12.11 10.91
CA TYR A 134 -10.92 -12.65 9.87
C TYR A 134 -10.10 -12.98 8.62
N PRO A 135 -9.97 -14.28 8.27
CA PRO A 135 -9.38 -14.67 6.99
C PRO A 135 -10.27 -14.15 5.86
N LEU A 136 -9.67 -13.55 4.82
CA LEU A 136 -10.17 -13.36 3.45
C LEU A 136 -11.68 -13.07 3.15
N SER A 137 -12.56 -12.75 4.10
CA SER A 137 -13.97 -12.37 3.85
C SER A 137 -14.11 -10.99 3.18
N PHE A 138 -14.42 -10.96 1.88
CA PHE A 138 -14.72 -9.74 1.12
C PHE A 138 -15.91 -8.92 1.68
N THR A 139 -16.58 -9.43 2.72
CA THR A 139 -17.79 -8.88 3.35
C THR A 139 -17.60 -8.44 4.81
N GLY A 140 -16.39 -8.54 5.37
CA GLY A 140 -16.09 -8.14 6.74
C GLY A 140 -15.91 -6.61 6.94
N PRO A 141 -15.44 -6.15 8.11
CA PRO A 141 -15.20 -4.72 8.45
C PRO A 141 -14.18 -3.97 7.53
N ARG A 142 -13.80 -4.56 6.40
CA ARG A 142 -12.85 -4.11 5.36
C ARG A 142 -13.25 -2.84 4.63
N VAL A 143 -14.55 -2.71 4.37
CA VAL A 143 -15.12 -1.60 3.59
C VAL A 143 -15.27 -0.35 4.45
N VAL A 144 -15.28 -0.55 5.78
CA VAL A 144 -15.66 0.45 6.76
C VAL A 144 -14.60 1.52 6.98
N THR A 145 -13.32 1.19 7.21
CA THR A 145 -12.31 2.22 7.54
C THR A 145 -12.06 3.15 6.36
N ARG A 146 -12.02 2.59 5.14
CA ARG A 146 -11.91 3.36 3.90
C ARG A 146 -13.12 4.26 3.69
N GLU A 147 -14.34 3.76 3.90
CA GLU A 147 -15.56 4.56 3.80
C GLU A 147 -15.58 5.67 4.85
N LEU A 148 -15.24 5.38 6.11
CA LEU A 148 -15.13 6.38 7.16
C LEU A 148 -14.06 7.45 6.83
N SER A 149 -12.88 7.03 6.38
CA SER A 149 -11.84 7.97 5.92
C SER A 149 -12.32 8.80 4.73
N THR A 150 -13.12 8.23 3.83
CA THR A 150 -13.67 8.93 2.68
C THR A 150 -14.68 10.00 3.10
N VAL A 151 -15.61 9.64 3.99
CA VAL A 151 -16.61 10.55 4.55
C VAL A 151 -15.95 11.68 5.35
N ALA A 152 -14.95 11.38 6.17
CA ALA A 152 -14.22 12.40 6.92
C ALA A 152 -13.39 13.33 6.01
N CYS A 153 -12.78 12.80 4.95
CA CYS A 153 -12.11 13.61 3.93
C CYS A 153 -13.09 14.55 3.21
N ALA A 154 -14.27 14.06 2.83
CA ALA A 154 -15.31 14.88 2.22
C ALA A 154 -15.84 15.94 3.19
N ALA A 155 -16.07 15.58 4.46
CA ALA A 155 -16.47 16.52 5.51
C ALA A 155 -15.41 17.62 5.73
N ALA A 156 -14.12 17.27 5.68
CA ALA A 156 -13.04 18.24 5.79
C ALA A 156 -13.07 19.28 4.65
N LEU A 157 -13.23 18.83 3.41
CA LEU A 157 -13.35 19.71 2.25
C LEU A 157 -14.63 20.54 2.27
N HIS A 158 -15.76 19.95 2.68
CA HIS A 158 -17.03 20.66 2.77
C HIS A 158 -16.98 21.76 3.85
N ALA A 159 -16.39 21.48 5.01
CA ALA A 159 -16.16 22.48 6.05
C ALA A 159 -15.22 23.59 5.55
N HIS A 160 -14.18 23.23 4.78
CA HIS A 160 -13.28 24.19 4.17
C HIS A 160 -14.00 25.13 3.19
N ASP A 161 -14.87 24.60 2.31
CA ASP A 161 -15.67 25.40 1.35
C ASP A 161 -16.56 26.43 2.05
N ARG A 162 -16.98 26.14 3.29
CA ARG A 162 -17.81 27.03 4.12
C ARG A 162 -17.00 28.01 4.98
N GLY A 163 -15.68 28.03 4.84
CA GLY A 163 -14.79 28.88 5.64
C GLY A 163 -14.60 28.38 7.08
N MET A 164 -14.99 27.15 7.40
CA MET A 164 -14.88 26.56 8.74
C MET A 164 -13.53 25.85 8.90
N GLY A 165 -12.43 26.62 8.89
CA GLY A 165 -11.06 26.08 8.87
C GLY A 165 -10.73 25.13 10.02
N ALA A 166 -11.15 25.46 11.24
CA ALA A 166 -10.92 24.62 12.42
C ALA A 166 -11.64 23.26 12.29
N GLU A 167 -12.89 23.26 11.82
CA GLU A 167 -13.67 22.03 11.60
C GLU A 167 -13.10 21.19 10.46
N ALA A 168 -12.64 21.84 9.37
CA ALA A 168 -11.96 21.18 8.27
C ALA A 168 -10.71 20.41 8.74
N MET A 169 -9.84 21.08 9.51
CA MET A 169 -8.64 20.46 10.08
C MET A 169 -8.97 19.33 11.05
N ALA A 170 -10.04 19.51 11.82
CA ALA A 170 -10.49 18.49 12.75
C ALA A 170 -10.99 17.25 11.99
N HIS A 171 -11.82 17.37 10.96
CA HIS A 171 -12.26 16.22 10.15
C HIS A 171 -11.10 15.54 9.41
N PHE A 172 -10.14 16.33 8.94
CA PHE A 172 -8.93 15.79 8.33
C PHE A 172 -8.11 14.96 9.34
N TYR A 173 -7.98 15.44 10.58
CA TYR A 173 -7.36 14.68 11.66
C TYR A 173 -8.12 13.35 11.95
N ASP A 174 -9.46 13.37 11.96
CA ASP A 174 -10.23 12.14 12.15
C ASP A 174 -9.96 11.12 11.03
N ALA A 175 -9.86 11.56 9.77
CA ALA A 175 -9.53 10.71 8.63
C ALA A 175 -8.16 10.03 8.81
N LEU A 176 -7.14 10.79 9.24
CA LEU A 176 -5.80 10.24 9.53
C LEU A 176 -5.81 9.20 10.65
N ARG A 177 -6.71 9.35 11.64
CA ARG A 177 -6.75 8.53 12.85
C ARG A 177 -7.43 7.17 12.66
N VAL A 178 -8.41 7.08 11.77
CA VAL A 178 -9.12 5.82 11.44
C VAL A 178 -8.15 4.71 11.04
N GLU A 179 -7.06 5.08 10.36
CA GLU A 179 -6.11 4.16 9.74
C GLU A 179 -4.86 3.89 10.59
N ARG A 180 -4.87 4.24 11.89
CA ARG A 180 -3.68 4.14 12.76
C ARG A 180 -3.20 2.70 13.00
N LYS A 181 -4.14 1.76 13.14
CA LYS A 181 -3.87 0.33 13.31
C LYS A 181 -4.81 -0.46 12.38
N PRO A 182 -4.33 -1.01 11.25
CA PRO A 182 -5.12 -1.87 10.39
C PRO A 182 -5.65 -3.11 11.14
N ILE A 183 -6.80 -3.62 10.69
CA ILE A 183 -7.46 -4.80 11.27
C ILE A 183 -6.81 -6.07 10.73
N GLY A 184 -5.81 -6.61 11.43
CA GLY A 184 -5.28 -7.93 11.14
C GLY A 184 -4.36 -8.03 9.91
N ALA A 185 -3.92 -9.24 9.64
CA ALA A 185 -2.82 -9.59 8.74
C ALA A 185 -3.31 -9.90 7.31
N SER A 186 -3.85 -8.91 6.57
CA SER A 186 -4.30 -9.16 5.19
C SER A 186 -3.82 -8.10 4.19
N VAL A 187 -3.47 -8.54 2.97
CA VAL A 187 -3.05 -7.66 1.86
C VAL A 187 -4.13 -6.66 1.46
N ILE A 188 -5.40 -7.05 1.56
CA ILE A 188 -6.54 -6.20 1.22
C ILE A 188 -6.56 -4.96 2.12
N TRP A 189 -6.15 -5.10 3.39
CA TRP A 189 -6.03 -3.98 4.31
C TRP A 189 -4.89 -3.04 3.91
N THR A 190 -3.75 -3.59 3.51
CA THR A 190 -2.65 -2.78 2.98
C THR A 190 -3.11 -1.98 1.75
N LEU A 191 -3.89 -2.58 0.84
CA LEU A 191 -4.42 -1.86 -0.32
C LEU A 191 -5.46 -0.80 0.06
N ALA A 192 -6.40 -1.12 0.96
CA ALA A 192 -7.38 -0.15 1.45
C ALA A 192 -6.69 1.04 2.13
N TRP A 193 -5.69 0.77 2.97
CA TRP A 193 -4.86 1.77 3.62
C TRP A 193 -4.12 2.66 2.61
N LEU A 194 -3.47 2.06 1.61
CA LEU A 194 -2.80 2.79 0.54
C LEU A 194 -3.75 3.74 -0.21
N MET A 195 -4.98 3.29 -0.48
CA MET A 195 -6.01 4.13 -1.08
C MET A 195 -6.43 5.29 -0.15
N SER A 196 -6.64 5.00 1.14
CA SER A 196 -6.97 6.01 2.15
C SER A 196 -5.86 7.06 2.28
N VAL A 197 -4.58 6.66 2.35
CA VAL A 197 -3.44 7.60 2.41
C VAL A 197 -3.36 8.46 1.16
N HIS A 198 -3.55 7.89 -0.03
CA HIS A 198 -3.57 8.67 -1.26
C HIS A 198 -4.69 9.73 -1.27
N GLN A 199 -5.87 9.37 -0.77
CA GLN A 199 -6.98 10.32 -0.66
C GLN A 199 -6.72 11.40 0.40
N GLN A 200 -6.25 11.00 1.58
CA GLN A 200 -5.86 11.93 2.66
C GLN A 200 -4.78 12.90 2.17
N THR A 201 -3.81 12.44 1.39
CA THR A 201 -2.73 13.30 0.90
C THR A 201 -3.22 14.28 -0.16
N THR A 202 -4.13 13.85 -1.04
CA THR A 202 -4.82 14.73 -1.99
C THR A 202 -5.63 15.82 -1.27
N VAL A 203 -6.45 15.43 -0.30
CA VAL A 203 -7.26 16.36 0.51
C VAL A 203 -6.37 17.31 1.31
N GLY A 204 -5.34 16.77 1.96
CA GLY A 204 -4.36 17.53 2.72
C GLY A 204 -3.66 18.58 1.87
N GLN A 205 -3.30 18.26 0.63
CA GLN A 205 -2.73 19.23 -0.30
C GLN A 205 -3.69 20.40 -0.57
N HIS A 206 -4.99 20.13 -0.78
CA HIS A 206 -5.97 21.19 -0.95
C HIS A 206 -6.10 22.05 0.30
N LEU A 207 -6.11 21.44 1.49
CA LEU A 207 -6.15 22.17 2.76
C LEU A 207 -4.89 23.01 2.97
N VAL A 208 -3.69 22.48 2.68
CA VAL A 208 -2.42 23.24 2.74
C VAL A 208 -2.46 24.51 1.89
N GLN A 209 -3.04 24.40 0.68
CA GLN A 209 -3.05 25.49 -0.30
C GLN A 209 -4.14 26.53 -0.06
N ARG A 210 -5.27 26.13 0.53
CA ARG A 210 -6.50 26.93 0.53
C ARG A 210 -7.12 27.14 1.90
N ALA A 211 -6.92 26.23 2.85
CA ALA A 211 -7.56 26.32 4.15
C ALA A 211 -6.93 27.41 5.02
N ASP A 212 -7.76 27.97 5.90
CA ASP A 212 -7.29 28.77 7.02
C ASP A 212 -6.67 27.84 8.07
N ILE A 213 -5.44 27.40 7.80
CA ILE A 213 -4.62 26.52 8.66
C ILE A 213 -4.35 27.19 10.03
N GLY A 214 -4.51 28.52 10.09
CA GLY A 214 -4.38 29.34 11.28
C GLY A 214 -5.60 29.34 12.20
N ALA A 215 -6.76 28.85 11.74
CA ALA A 215 -7.98 28.88 12.53
C ALA A 215 -7.87 28.09 13.84
N ASP A 216 -7.08 27.01 13.86
CA ASP A 216 -6.72 26.26 15.06
C ASP A 216 -5.28 25.71 14.97
N PRO A 217 -4.28 26.47 15.44
CA PRO A 217 -2.87 26.07 15.43
C PRO A 217 -2.61 24.76 16.19
N ALA A 218 -3.37 24.49 17.26
CA ALA A 218 -3.20 23.30 18.06
C ALA A 218 -3.66 22.05 17.29
N MET A 219 -4.79 22.13 16.58
CA MET A 219 -5.24 21.06 15.70
C MET A 219 -4.26 20.83 14.54
N THR A 220 -3.73 21.89 13.92
CA THR A 220 -2.72 21.76 12.87
C THR A 220 -1.47 21.01 13.38
N ARG A 221 -1.00 21.30 14.60
CA ARG A 221 0.12 20.55 15.23
C ARG A 221 -0.23 19.07 15.45
N ARG A 222 -1.48 18.75 15.82
CA ARG A 222 -1.95 17.36 15.93
C ARG A 222 -1.99 16.64 14.58
N VAL A 223 -2.40 17.33 13.51
CA VAL A 223 -2.34 16.80 12.13
C VAL A 223 -0.90 16.51 11.72
N ILE A 224 0.04 17.44 11.97
CA ILE A 224 1.46 17.25 11.70
C ILE A 224 1.98 16.00 12.45
N ALA A 225 1.71 15.90 13.76
CA ALA A 225 2.11 14.73 14.55
C ALA A 225 1.49 13.43 14.03
N ALA A 226 0.23 13.43 13.61
CA ALA A 226 -0.44 12.26 13.06
C ALA A 226 0.11 11.85 11.68
N LEU A 227 0.60 12.78 10.87
CA LEU A 227 1.27 12.50 9.60
C LEU A 227 2.68 11.93 9.81
N LEU A 228 3.39 12.40 10.83
CA LEU A 228 4.72 11.92 11.21
C LEU A 228 4.70 10.59 11.99
N ASP A 229 3.55 10.14 12.50
CA ASP A 229 3.41 8.81 13.11
C ASP A 229 3.74 7.73 12.06
N GLU A 230 4.80 6.95 12.30
CA GLU A 230 5.26 5.87 11.43
C GLU A 230 4.53 4.55 11.69
N LYS A 231 3.84 4.41 12.83
CA LYS A 231 3.11 3.19 13.19
C LYS A 231 2.15 2.72 12.10
N PRO A 232 1.37 3.58 11.40
CA PRO A 232 0.50 3.13 10.33
C PRO A 232 1.28 2.45 9.19
N HIS A 233 2.45 2.97 8.83
CA HIS A 233 3.32 2.38 7.81
C HIS A 233 3.92 1.06 8.30
N GLU A 234 4.45 1.01 9.52
CA GLU A 234 4.97 -0.21 10.13
C GLU A 234 3.91 -1.30 10.22
N ASN A 235 2.69 -0.93 10.63
CA ASN A 235 1.56 -1.84 10.70
C ASN A 235 1.14 -2.30 9.31
N ALA A 236 1.05 -1.42 8.31
CA ALA A 236 0.74 -1.80 6.94
C ALA A 236 1.81 -2.74 6.36
N MET A 237 3.07 -2.57 6.78
CA MET A 237 4.16 -3.49 6.44
C MET A 237 4.03 -4.83 7.15
N ALA A 238 3.64 -4.85 8.43
CA ALA A 238 3.32 -6.07 9.16
C ALA A 238 2.11 -6.78 8.55
N CYS A 239 1.09 -6.05 8.10
CA CYS A 239 -0.06 -6.59 7.37
C CYS A 239 0.33 -7.18 6.02
N LEU A 240 1.27 -6.55 5.30
CA LEU A 240 1.81 -7.14 4.07
C LEU A 240 2.50 -8.47 4.37
N LYS A 241 3.28 -8.54 5.45
CA LYS A 241 3.92 -9.79 5.92
C LYS A 241 2.88 -10.85 6.28
N GLY A 242 1.80 -10.46 6.96
CA GLY A 242 0.73 -11.35 7.37
C GLY A 242 -0.25 -11.73 6.24
N GLY A 243 -0.41 -10.91 5.20
CA GLY A 243 -1.22 -11.26 4.03
C GLY A 243 -0.65 -12.45 3.26
N TRP A 244 0.64 -12.74 3.42
CA TRP A 244 1.23 -14.00 2.97
C TRP A 244 0.70 -15.21 3.72
N THR A 245 0.40 -15.06 5.01
CA THR A 245 -0.24 -16.11 5.81
C THR A 245 -1.55 -16.54 5.17
N ASP A 246 -2.41 -15.58 4.77
CA ASP A 246 -3.68 -15.82 4.09
C ASP A 246 -3.48 -16.64 2.79
N VAL A 247 -2.50 -16.24 1.97
CA VAL A 247 -2.18 -16.93 0.71
C VAL A 247 -1.66 -18.34 0.98
N LEU A 248 -0.72 -18.49 1.92
CA LEU A 248 -0.07 -19.76 2.26
C LEU A 248 -1.02 -20.74 2.96
N SER A 249 -1.94 -20.26 3.79
CA SER A 249 -2.97 -21.09 4.43
C SER A 249 -3.99 -21.64 3.42
N GLU A 250 -4.31 -20.89 2.36
CA GLU A 250 -5.19 -21.36 1.30
C GLU A 250 -4.53 -22.51 0.48
N TYR A 251 -3.21 -22.47 0.32
CA TYR A 251 -2.43 -23.58 -0.24
C TYR A 251 -2.53 -24.86 0.63
N ASP A 252 -2.58 -24.72 1.95
CA ASP A 252 -2.74 -25.84 2.88
C ASP A 252 -4.17 -26.39 2.89
N ALA A 253 -5.17 -25.51 2.88
CA ALA A 253 -6.58 -25.88 2.91
C ALA A 253 -7.03 -26.64 1.65
N SER A 254 -6.40 -26.38 0.51
CA SER A 254 -6.81 -26.95 -0.78
C SER A 254 -6.42 -28.42 -0.99
N GLY A 255 -5.69 -29.06 -0.06
CA GLY A 255 -5.50 -30.52 0.11
C GLY A 255 -4.77 -31.28 -1.02
N PHE A 256 -5.11 -31.01 -2.27
CA PHE A 256 -4.55 -31.55 -3.50
C PHE A 256 -3.10 -31.09 -3.75
N TYR A 257 -2.74 -29.89 -3.29
CA TYR A 257 -1.43 -29.28 -3.55
C TYR A 257 -0.33 -29.74 -2.58
N GLY A 258 -0.67 -30.00 -1.32
CA GLY A 258 0.28 -30.52 -0.34
C GLY A 258 0.76 -31.95 -0.62
N ALA A 259 -0.01 -32.74 -1.40
CA ALA A 259 0.26 -34.17 -1.60
C ALA A 259 1.19 -34.48 -2.80
N THR A 260 1.27 -33.61 -3.80
CA THR A 260 2.02 -33.87 -5.05
C THR A 260 3.36 -33.14 -5.11
N ALA A 261 4.34 -33.71 -5.83
CA ALA A 261 5.63 -33.05 -6.06
C ALA A 261 5.46 -31.71 -6.79
N PHE A 262 4.53 -31.63 -7.76
CA PHE A 262 4.24 -30.39 -8.47
C PHE A 262 3.65 -29.30 -7.57
N GLY A 263 2.72 -29.65 -6.67
CA GLY A 263 2.18 -28.68 -5.71
C GLY A 263 3.23 -28.20 -4.70
N ARG A 264 4.13 -29.10 -4.25
CA ARG A 264 5.29 -28.71 -3.42
C ARG A 264 6.27 -27.80 -4.15
N ALA A 265 6.51 -28.01 -5.44
CA ALA A 265 7.38 -27.15 -6.24
C ALA A 265 6.79 -25.73 -6.39
N ASP A 266 5.48 -25.61 -6.61
CA ASP A 266 4.80 -24.31 -6.67
C ASP A 266 4.83 -23.61 -5.30
N ARG A 267 4.55 -24.32 -4.20
CA ARG A 267 4.70 -23.79 -2.84
C ARG A 267 6.11 -23.27 -2.59
N LEU A 268 7.14 -24.03 -2.98
CA LEU A 268 8.53 -23.61 -2.82
C LEU A 268 8.84 -22.31 -3.57
N ALA A 269 8.32 -22.15 -4.79
CA ALA A 269 8.44 -20.91 -5.55
C ALA A 269 7.73 -19.74 -4.85
N THR A 270 6.50 -19.95 -4.38
CA THR A 270 5.75 -18.95 -3.60
C THR A 270 6.48 -18.55 -2.33
N LEU A 271 7.00 -19.50 -1.54
CA LEU A 271 7.75 -19.22 -0.31
C LEU A 271 9.01 -18.38 -0.59
N ARG A 272 9.77 -18.72 -1.65
CA ARG A 272 10.95 -17.94 -2.06
C ARG A 272 10.57 -16.53 -2.50
N TYR A 273 9.46 -16.39 -3.22
CA TYR A 273 8.93 -15.09 -3.61
C TYR A 273 8.54 -14.25 -2.39
N VAL A 274 7.75 -14.83 -1.47
CA VAL A 274 7.36 -14.21 -0.20
C VAL A 274 8.59 -13.75 0.59
N ARG A 275 9.62 -14.59 0.67
CA ARG A 275 10.88 -14.26 1.36
C ARG A 275 11.56 -13.06 0.71
N GLY A 276 11.65 -13.05 -0.62
CA GLY A 276 12.19 -11.94 -1.38
C GLY A 276 11.44 -10.63 -1.10
N VAL A 277 10.11 -10.65 -1.18
CA VAL A 277 9.28 -9.45 -0.95
C VAL A 277 9.35 -9.00 0.50
N THR A 278 9.36 -9.94 1.45
CA THR A 278 9.50 -9.63 2.89
C THR A 278 10.85 -9.00 3.18
N ALA A 279 11.93 -9.50 2.55
CA ALA A 279 13.25 -8.93 2.69
C ALA A 279 13.33 -7.54 2.06
N ALA A 280 12.72 -7.35 0.88
CA ALA A 280 12.59 -6.06 0.22
C ALA A 280 11.82 -5.05 1.08
N ALA A 281 10.69 -5.46 1.65
CA ALA A 281 9.87 -4.64 2.55
C ALA A 281 10.58 -4.31 3.88
N ALA A 282 11.47 -5.18 4.35
CA ALA A 282 12.29 -4.95 5.53
C ALA A 282 13.52 -4.07 5.25
N ALA A 283 13.83 -3.83 3.97
CA ALA A 283 14.86 -2.88 3.61
C ALA A 283 14.39 -1.48 4.04
N GLY A 284 15.19 -0.79 4.86
CA GLY A 284 14.79 0.46 5.52
C GLY A 284 14.47 1.62 4.58
N ASP A 285 14.74 1.49 3.27
CA ASP A 285 14.53 2.51 2.25
C ASP A 285 13.99 1.91 0.93
N ALA A 286 13.36 2.78 0.12
CA ALA A 286 12.71 2.37 -1.12
C ALA A 286 13.67 1.87 -2.19
N TRP A 287 14.92 2.36 -2.19
CA TRP A 287 15.92 1.96 -3.18
C TRP A 287 16.30 0.50 -2.97
N ALA A 288 16.67 0.14 -1.74
CA ALA A 288 16.98 -1.22 -1.37
C ALA A 288 15.80 -2.16 -1.59
N SER A 289 14.57 -1.73 -1.26
CA SER A 289 13.34 -2.50 -1.59
C SER A 289 13.22 -2.77 -3.09
N THR A 290 13.48 -1.76 -3.93
CA THR A 290 13.39 -1.88 -5.41
C THR A 290 14.46 -2.79 -5.98
N GLN A 291 15.71 -2.66 -5.50
CA GLN A 291 16.82 -3.50 -5.94
C GLN A 291 16.61 -4.95 -5.54
N MET A 292 16.01 -5.20 -4.37
CA MET A 292 15.62 -6.54 -3.95
C MET A 292 14.47 -7.07 -4.81
N ALA A 293 13.41 -6.28 -5.03
CA ALA A 293 12.25 -6.67 -5.85
C ALA A 293 12.63 -7.07 -7.28
N LYS A 294 13.55 -6.33 -7.93
CA LYS A 294 14.06 -6.66 -9.28
C LYS A 294 14.78 -8.01 -9.37
N ARG A 295 15.28 -8.53 -8.25
CA ARG A 295 15.95 -9.84 -8.19
C ARG A 295 14.97 -10.98 -7.92
N ILE A 296 13.71 -10.66 -7.62
CA ILE A 296 12.67 -11.65 -7.36
C ILE A 296 12.06 -12.06 -8.68
N GLU A 297 12.61 -13.11 -9.28
CA GLU A 297 11.98 -13.75 -10.43
C GLU A 297 10.97 -14.78 -9.91
N TYR A 298 9.67 -14.58 -10.18
CA TYR A 298 8.70 -15.66 -9.97
C TYR A 298 8.90 -16.66 -11.11
N PRO A 299 9.31 -17.91 -10.84
CA PRO A 299 9.48 -18.89 -11.90
C PRO A 299 8.10 -19.16 -12.50
N VAL A 300 7.80 -18.54 -13.64
CA VAL A 300 6.62 -18.85 -14.44
C VAL A 300 6.89 -20.18 -15.12
N THR A 301 6.84 -21.28 -14.36
CA THR A 301 6.99 -22.61 -14.95
C THR A 301 5.80 -22.85 -15.89
N GLU A 302 6.08 -23.13 -17.15
CA GLU A 302 5.15 -23.33 -18.26
C GLU A 302 4.26 -24.59 -18.14
N SER A 303 3.84 -24.98 -16.92
CA SER A 303 3.03 -26.19 -16.72
C SER A 303 1.67 -26.04 -17.42
N ARG A 304 1.47 -26.83 -18.48
CA ARG A 304 0.29 -26.84 -19.38
C ARG A 304 -0.86 -27.75 -18.90
N THR A 305 -0.80 -28.29 -17.68
CA THR A 305 -1.81 -29.23 -17.19
C THR A 305 -3.07 -28.53 -16.65
N VAL A 306 -4.24 -29.00 -17.09
CA VAL A 306 -5.56 -28.34 -16.91
C VAL A 306 -6.00 -28.24 -15.44
N THR A 307 -5.46 -29.07 -14.55
CA THR A 307 -5.85 -29.16 -13.13
C THR A 307 -5.17 -28.14 -12.20
N THR A 308 -4.16 -27.39 -12.68
CA THR A 308 -3.41 -26.40 -11.87
C THR A 308 -3.90 -24.95 -12.04
N ARG A 309 -5.14 -24.71 -12.51
CA ARG A 309 -5.57 -23.36 -12.95
C ARG A 309 -5.93 -22.40 -11.83
N LEU A 310 -6.83 -22.74 -10.89
CA LEU A 310 -7.45 -21.74 -10.00
C LEU A 310 -6.49 -21.12 -8.96
N PRO A 311 -5.77 -21.88 -8.12
CA PRO A 311 -4.85 -21.31 -7.13
C PRO A 311 -3.64 -20.63 -7.77
N ARG A 312 -3.13 -21.18 -8.88
CA ARG A 312 -2.09 -20.52 -9.69
C ARG A 312 -2.60 -19.21 -10.29
N GLN A 313 -3.84 -19.16 -10.78
CA GLN A 313 -4.45 -17.93 -11.27
C GLN A 313 -4.59 -16.90 -10.15
N VAL A 314 -5.03 -17.32 -8.96
CA VAL A 314 -5.09 -16.43 -7.78
C VAL A 314 -3.68 -15.98 -7.39
N ALA A 315 -2.69 -16.86 -7.31
CA ALA A 315 -1.30 -16.50 -7.05
C ALA A 315 -0.78 -15.51 -8.11
N LEU A 316 -0.94 -15.79 -9.40
CA LEU A 316 -0.52 -14.89 -10.49
C LEU A 316 -1.32 -13.58 -10.53
N MET A 317 -2.54 -13.52 -9.98
CA MET A 317 -3.31 -12.28 -9.84
C MET A 317 -2.84 -11.44 -8.66
N VAL A 318 -2.45 -12.06 -7.55
CA VAL A 318 -2.11 -11.33 -6.32
C VAL A 318 -0.59 -11.05 -6.23
N LEU A 319 0.28 -11.95 -6.70
CA LEU A 319 1.75 -11.84 -6.61
C LEU A 319 2.33 -10.57 -7.25
N PRO A 320 1.97 -10.16 -8.48
CA PRO A 320 2.47 -8.90 -9.06
C PRO A 320 1.99 -7.66 -8.29
N ALA A 321 0.80 -7.71 -7.67
CA ALA A 321 0.34 -6.62 -6.80
C ALA A 321 1.20 -6.50 -5.52
N PHE A 322 1.80 -7.59 -5.06
CA PHE A 322 2.67 -7.59 -3.87
C PHE A 322 4.06 -7.01 -4.13
N SER A 323 4.67 -7.23 -5.30
CA SER A 323 5.99 -6.62 -5.61
C SER A 323 5.92 -5.10 -5.60
N ASP A 324 4.81 -4.53 -6.09
CA ASP A 324 4.59 -3.09 -6.10
C ASP A 324 4.13 -2.54 -4.74
N SER A 325 3.60 -3.39 -3.86
CA SER A 325 3.05 -2.94 -2.58
C SER A 325 4.11 -2.33 -1.67
N ALA A 326 5.33 -2.88 -1.63
CA ALA A 326 6.44 -2.30 -0.86
C ALA A 326 6.79 -0.89 -1.36
N MET A 327 6.85 -0.71 -2.69
CA MET A 327 7.07 0.60 -3.30
C MET A 327 5.97 1.59 -2.94
N ARG A 328 4.70 1.17 -3.04
CA ARG A 328 3.54 2.00 -2.71
C ARG A 328 3.50 2.40 -1.24
N LEU A 329 3.99 1.55 -0.33
CA LEU A 329 4.10 1.87 1.10
C LEU A 329 5.15 2.96 1.35
N HIS A 330 6.31 2.88 0.70
CA HIS A 330 7.30 3.97 0.74
C HIS A 330 6.78 5.26 0.13
N LEU A 331 6.03 5.18 -0.97
CA LEU A 331 5.33 6.34 -1.54
C LEU A 331 4.34 6.96 -0.55
N ALA A 332 3.52 6.14 0.10
CA ALA A 332 2.60 6.60 1.13
C ALA A 332 3.32 7.27 2.30
N ARG A 333 4.46 6.74 2.74
CA ARG A 333 5.33 7.37 3.74
C ARG A 333 5.85 8.72 3.25
N ALA A 334 6.40 8.79 2.04
CA ALA A 334 6.90 10.04 1.45
C ALA A 334 5.81 11.11 1.34
N GLN A 335 4.60 10.74 0.90
CA GLN A 335 3.45 11.65 0.84
C GLN A 335 3.10 12.24 2.20
N ARG A 336 3.11 11.43 3.26
CA ARG A 336 2.86 11.89 4.63
C ARG A 336 3.96 12.81 5.14
N CYS A 337 5.24 12.47 4.90
CA CYS A 337 6.39 13.29 5.29
C CYS A 337 6.38 14.67 4.62
N VAL A 338 6.21 14.70 3.29
CA VAL A 338 6.16 15.95 2.51
C VAL A 338 4.94 16.79 2.94
N LEU A 339 3.78 16.16 3.15
CA LEU A 339 2.58 16.86 3.61
C LEU A 339 2.74 17.44 5.03
N ALA A 340 3.37 16.71 5.95
CA ALA A 340 3.65 17.20 7.30
C ALA A 340 4.54 18.45 7.28
N ALA A 341 5.62 18.41 6.48
CA ALA A 341 6.49 19.56 6.29
C ALA A 341 5.76 20.73 5.63
N ALA A 342 4.84 20.47 4.70
CA ALA A 342 4.01 21.49 4.08
C ALA A 342 3.06 22.18 5.08
N PHE A 343 2.35 21.41 5.92
CA PHE A 343 1.53 21.98 6.99
C PHE A 343 2.36 22.79 7.99
N ALA A 344 3.55 22.31 8.37
CA ALA A 344 4.45 23.04 9.25
C ALA A 344 4.91 24.37 8.64
N ALA A 345 5.29 24.38 7.36
CA ALA A 345 5.68 25.60 6.66
C ALA A 345 4.53 26.61 6.56
N ARG A 346 3.30 26.14 6.34
CA ARG A 346 2.10 27.01 6.31
C ARG A 346 1.72 27.54 7.69
N LEU A 347 1.84 26.72 8.73
CA LEU A 347 1.61 27.18 10.10
C LEU A 347 2.65 28.23 10.51
N TYR A 348 3.92 28.04 10.15
CA TYR A 348 4.97 29.05 10.31
C TYR A 348 4.61 30.35 9.58
N GLU A 349 4.12 30.26 8.34
CA GLU A 349 3.72 31.45 7.58
C GLU A 349 2.58 32.23 8.24
N VAL A 350 1.59 31.53 8.78
CA VAL A 350 0.48 32.17 9.52
C VAL A 350 1.01 32.88 10.77
N GLU A 351 1.86 32.22 11.56
CA GLU A 351 2.34 32.76 12.83
C GLU A 351 3.42 33.86 12.66
N GLN A 352 4.24 33.78 11.61
CA GLN A 352 5.38 34.68 11.36
C GLN A 352 5.17 35.67 10.22
N GLY A 353 4.05 35.57 9.49
CA GLY A 353 3.71 36.41 8.34
C GLY A 353 4.54 36.17 7.07
N LYS A 354 5.44 35.18 7.07
CA LYS A 354 6.30 34.82 5.94
C LYS A 354 6.63 33.33 5.95
N LEU A 355 6.87 32.75 4.78
CA LEU A 355 7.36 31.37 4.67
C LEU A 355 8.76 31.21 5.30
N PRO A 356 9.09 30.02 5.82
CA PRO A 356 10.42 29.76 6.38
C PRO A 356 11.49 29.87 5.29
N ALA A 357 12.70 30.31 5.63
CA ALA A 357 13.80 30.34 4.67
C ALA A 357 14.26 28.92 4.28
N THR A 358 14.25 27.99 5.25
CA THR A 358 14.63 26.59 5.09
C THR A 358 13.75 25.69 5.97
N LEU A 359 13.76 24.37 5.75
CA LEU A 359 12.97 23.45 6.60
C LEU A 359 13.51 23.35 8.03
N GLU A 360 14.80 23.60 8.24
CA GLU A 360 15.44 23.59 9.56
C GLU A 360 14.88 24.71 10.45
N ALA A 361 14.43 25.82 9.87
CA ALA A 361 13.77 26.90 10.61
C ALA A 361 12.44 26.49 11.25
N LEU A 362 11.87 25.34 10.84
CA LEU A 362 10.66 24.77 11.43
C LEU A 362 10.95 23.96 12.70
N VAL A 363 12.21 23.64 12.98
CA VAL A 363 12.64 22.82 14.12
C VAL A 363 13.11 23.70 15.28
N PRO A 364 12.76 23.40 16.56
CA PRO A 364 11.87 22.33 17.01
C PRO A 364 10.40 22.74 17.11
N ALA A 365 10.08 24.00 16.79
CA ALA A 365 8.81 24.61 17.14
C ALA A 365 7.60 24.03 16.38
N TYR A 366 7.75 23.68 15.10
CA TYR A 366 6.68 23.18 14.23
C TYR A 366 6.89 21.72 13.81
N LEU A 367 8.15 21.28 13.76
CA LEU A 367 8.54 19.90 13.49
C LEU A 367 9.54 19.42 14.55
N PRO A 368 9.48 18.16 14.99
CA PRO A 368 10.48 17.59 15.90
C PRO A 368 11.86 17.47 15.21
N ALA A 369 11.86 17.16 13.92
CA ALA A 369 13.01 17.15 13.03
C ALA A 369 12.50 17.26 11.58
N VAL A 370 13.38 17.63 10.64
CA VAL A 370 13.03 17.55 9.21
C VAL A 370 12.83 16.06 8.83
N PRO A 371 11.70 15.68 8.20
CA PRO A 371 11.43 14.30 7.83
C PRO A 371 12.44 13.75 6.81
N ASP A 372 12.80 12.49 6.95
CA ASP A 372 13.60 11.76 5.96
C ASP A 372 12.80 11.54 4.67
N ASP A 373 13.49 11.49 3.54
CA ASP A 373 12.91 11.10 2.25
C ASP A 373 13.11 9.59 2.03
N PRO A 374 12.02 8.77 2.00
CA PRO A 374 12.12 7.32 1.79
C PRO A 374 12.79 6.91 0.47
N PHE A 375 12.83 7.82 -0.52
CA PHE A 375 13.43 7.59 -1.83
C PHE A 375 14.85 8.17 -1.96
N ALA A 376 15.34 8.92 -0.96
CA ALA A 376 16.71 9.41 -0.93
C ALA A 376 17.36 9.01 0.40
N PRO A 377 17.91 7.77 0.49
CA PRO A 377 18.46 7.24 1.74
C PRO A 377 19.48 8.18 2.37
N GLY A 378 19.30 8.50 3.66
CA GLY A 378 20.15 9.43 4.41
C GLY A 378 19.91 10.91 4.10
N GLN A 379 18.93 11.24 3.26
CA GLN A 379 18.57 12.61 2.92
C GLN A 379 17.16 12.96 3.44
N LYS A 380 16.93 14.25 3.62
CA LYS A 380 15.65 14.83 4.06
C LYS A 380 14.77 15.18 2.86
N VAL A 381 13.46 15.32 3.10
CA VAL A 381 12.58 15.96 2.12
C VAL A 381 13.09 17.36 1.79
N ARG A 382 12.93 17.79 0.54
CA ARG A 382 13.50 19.04 0.03
C ARG A 382 12.47 20.16 -0.02
N TYR A 383 12.96 21.40 -0.04
CA TYR A 383 12.14 22.59 -0.02
C TYR A 383 12.67 23.64 -0.99
N VAL A 384 11.75 24.27 -1.72
CA VAL A 384 12.01 25.40 -2.60
C VAL A 384 11.13 26.55 -2.15
N ASN A 385 11.76 27.67 -1.77
CA ASN A 385 11.09 28.90 -1.38
C ASN A 385 11.15 29.93 -2.50
N GLU A 386 10.50 29.62 -3.63
CA GLU A 386 10.32 30.56 -4.73
C GLU A 386 9.05 31.37 -4.52
N ALA A 387 9.08 32.68 -4.78
CA ALA A 387 7.97 33.59 -4.47
C ALA A 387 6.62 33.18 -5.09
N ASN A 388 6.66 32.61 -6.30
CA ASN A 388 5.48 32.22 -7.07
C ASN A 388 5.10 30.74 -6.92
N ASP A 389 6.03 29.90 -6.45
CA ASP A 389 5.87 28.45 -6.43
C ASP A 389 6.57 27.77 -5.24
N PRO A 390 6.25 28.17 -4.00
CA PRO A 390 6.88 27.55 -2.84
C PRO A 390 6.39 26.11 -2.69
N ARG A 391 7.31 25.15 -2.57
CA ARG A 391 6.99 23.72 -2.61
C ARG A 391 7.92 22.88 -1.74
N VAL A 392 7.39 21.79 -1.20
CA VAL A 392 8.14 20.73 -0.52
C VAL A 392 8.05 19.48 -1.38
N TYR A 393 9.12 18.70 -1.51
CA TYR A 393 9.11 17.51 -2.35
C TYR A 393 10.03 16.38 -1.88
N SER A 394 9.77 15.18 -2.41
CA SER A 394 10.62 13.98 -2.36
C SER A 394 11.05 13.63 -3.78
N VAL A 395 12.21 13.00 -3.97
CA VAL A 395 12.70 12.54 -5.30
C VAL A 395 11.75 11.52 -5.96
N GLY A 396 10.93 10.84 -5.17
CA GLY A 396 9.97 9.88 -5.70
C GLY A 396 10.61 8.62 -6.32
N GLU A 397 9.76 7.87 -7.03
CA GLU A 397 10.02 6.47 -7.41
C GLU A 397 11.14 6.28 -8.45
N ASN A 398 11.57 7.37 -9.12
CA ASN A 398 12.68 7.32 -10.08
C ASN A 398 14.06 7.50 -9.42
N PHE A 399 14.11 7.81 -8.11
CA PHE A 399 15.33 8.05 -7.33
C PHE A 399 16.23 9.17 -7.88
N ALA A 400 15.69 10.05 -8.73
CA ALA A 400 16.40 11.15 -9.36
C ALA A 400 15.80 12.47 -8.87
N ASP A 401 16.67 13.43 -8.53
CA ASP A 401 16.20 14.75 -8.12
C ASP A 401 15.83 15.58 -9.36
N ASP A 402 14.53 15.68 -9.62
CA ASP A 402 13.96 16.52 -10.67
C ASP A 402 13.71 17.97 -10.21
N LYS A 403 14.32 18.41 -9.09
CA LYS A 403 14.26 19.77 -8.51
C LYS A 403 12.85 20.24 -8.15
N GLY A 404 11.99 19.30 -7.78
CA GLY A 404 10.59 19.51 -7.44
C GLY A 404 9.72 19.78 -8.67
N VAL A 405 10.06 19.27 -9.85
CA VAL A 405 9.23 19.37 -11.05
C VAL A 405 8.24 18.21 -11.10
N GLY A 406 7.04 18.41 -10.57
CA GLY A 406 5.99 17.39 -10.53
C GLY A 406 5.24 17.19 -11.86
N HIS A 407 4.36 16.17 -11.91
CA HIS A 407 3.54 15.83 -13.08
C HIS A 407 2.74 16.99 -13.68
N ALA A 408 2.18 17.87 -12.83
CA ALA A 408 1.40 19.01 -13.29
C ALA A 408 2.26 20.00 -14.09
N HIS A 409 3.52 20.20 -13.69
CA HIS A 409 4.45 21.10 -14.34
C HIS A 409 4.90 20.54 -15.71
N ARG A 410 5.25 19.24 -15.80
CA ARG A 410 5.58 18.59 -17.09
C ARG A 410 4.41 18.59 -18.07
N ARG A 411 3.18 18.30 -17.61
CA ARG A 411 1.98 18.37 -18.46
C ARG A 411 1.70 19.80 -18.95
N ALA A 412 1.86 20.79 -18.09
CA ALA A 412 1.73 22.20 -18.48
C ALA A 412 2.80 22.62 -19.49
N ALA A 413 4.01 22.04 -19.41
CA ALA A 413 5.08 22.22 -20.39
C ALA A 413 4.87 21.44 -21.71
N GLY A 414 3.75 20.73 -21.87
CA GLY A 414 3.43 19.98 -23.09
C GLY A 414 4.14 18.62 -23.20
N GLU A 415 4.80 18.15 -22.14
CA GLU A 415 5.44 16.84 -22.14
C GLU A 415 4.39 15.72 -22.03
N MET A 416 4.33 14.89 -23.08
CA MET A 416 3.44 13.74 -23.14
C MET A 416 4.07 12.56 -22.38
N LEU A 417 3.74 12.42 -21.10
CA LEU A 417 4.09 11.23 -20.31
C LEU A 417 3.34 10.01 -20.85
N ARG A 418 4.07 8.96 -21.27
CA ARG A 418 3.44 7.74 -21.77
C ARG A 418 2.91 6.92 -20.58
N PRO A 419 1.79 6.19 -20.74
CA PRO A 419 1.22 5.38 -19.66
C PRO A 419 2.19 4.33 -19.07
N TRP A 420 3.16 3.87 -19.85
CA TRP A 420 4.17 2.87 -19.46
C TRP A 420 5.47 3.47 -18.87
N ASP A 421 5.56 4.81 -18.73
CA ASP A 421 6.66 5.47 -18.00
C ASP A 421 6.42 5.40 -16.47
N GLU A 422 5.70 4.39 -15.99
CA GLU A 422 5.18 4.27 -14.62
C GLU A 422 6.30 4.20 -13.56
N TYR A 423 7.52 3.80 -13.97
CA TYR A 423 8.75 3.81 -13.15
C TYR A 423 9.63 5.06 -13.32
N ASN A 424 9.22 6.02 -14.16
CA ASN A 424 9.86 7.34 -14.32
C ASN A 424 8.93 8.45 -13.82
N ARG A 425 8.28 8.21 -12.67
CA ARG A 425 7.45 9.21 -12.03
C ARG A 425 8.36 10.32 -11.49
N PRO A 426 8.11 11.60 -11.87
CA PRO A 426 8.81 12.75 -11.32
C PRO A 426 8.67 12.83 -9.80
N ASP A 427 9.47 13.71 -9.21
CA ASP A 427 9.37 14.13 -7.82
C ASP A 427 7.93 14.23 -7.31
N LEU A 428 7.73 13.77 -6.08
CA LEU A 428 6.49 13.93 -5.34
C LEU A 428 6.45 15.33 -4.74
N VAL A 429 5.62 16.21 -5.30
CA VAL A 429 5.61 17.65 -4.96
C VAL A 429 4.32 18.06 -4.26
N MET A 430 4.47 18.77 -3.12
CA MET A 430 3.39 19.49 -2.43
C MET A 430 3.63 20.99 -2.54
N TYR A 431 2.75 21.69 -3.25
CA TYR A 431 2.79 23.14 -3.35
C TYR A 431 2.14 23.78 -2.13
N LEU A 432 2.78 24.80 -1.55
CA LEU A 432 2.31 25.50 -0.36
C LEU A 432 1.24 26.54 -0.66
N ARG A 433 1.19 27.04 -1.90
CA ARG A 433 0.18 27.98 -2.38
C ARG A 433 -0.41 27.44 -3.67
N LEU A 434 -1.63 27.85 -3.98
CA LEU A 434 -2.10 27.74 -5.36
C LEU A 434 -1.16 28.56 -6.23
N ALA A 435 -0.63 27.97 -7.30
CA ALA A 435 -0.06 28.75 -8.38
C ALA A 435 -1.11 29.82 -8.74
N ARG A 436 -0.77 31.11 -8.62
CA ARG A 436 -1.59 32.17 -9.20
C ARG A 436 -1.84 31.72 -10.63
N ALA A 437 -3.09 31.41 -10.96
CA ALA A 437 -3.44 30.88 -12.26
C ALA A 437 -2.68 31.67 -13.31
N ALA A 438 -1.87 30.98 -14.12
CA ALA A 438 -1.18 31.60 -15.22
C ALA A 438 -2.24 32.25 -16.11
N SER A 439 -2.54 33.53 -15.86
CA SER A 439 -3.42 34.38 -16.67
C SER A 439 -2.76 34.75 -18.00
N THR A 440 -1.74 33.99 -18.40
CA THR A 440 -0.93 34.14 -19.60
C THR A 440 -0.57 32.75 -20.15
N MET A 441 -1.55 31.85 -20.26
CA MET A 441 -1.44 30.84 -21.31
C MET A 441 -1.89 31.51 -22.61
N PRO A 442 -1.04 31.64 -23.64
CA PRO A 442 -1.50 32.10 -24.94
C PRO A 442 -2.60 31.14 -25.40
N LYS A 443 -3.75 31.68 -25.77
CA LYS A 443 -4.81 30.91 -26.43
C LYS A 443 -4.14 30.09 -27.53
N ARG A 444 -4.35 28.76 -27.52
CA ARG A 444 -4.01 27.93 -28.68
C ARG A 444 -4.60 28.62 -29.90
N VAL A 445 -3.72 29.06 -30.79
CA VAL A 445 -4.10 29.42 -32.15
C VAL A 445 -4.60 28.12 -32.78
N GLU A 446 -5.78 28.23 -33.39
CA GLU A 446 -6.65 27.15 -33.87
C GLU A 446 -5.96 26.09 -34.74
#